data_AF-A0A971MNT5-F1
#
_entry.id   AF-A0A971MNT5-F1
#
_cell.length_a   1.000
_cell.length_b   1.000
_cell.length_c   1.000
_cell.angle_alpha   90.00
_cell.angle_beta   90.00
_cell.angle_gamma   90.00
#
_symmetry.space_group_name_H-M   'P 1'
#
loop_
_entity.id
_entity.type
_entity.pdbx_description
1 polymer ?
#
loop_
_entity_poly.entity_id
_entity_poly.type
_entity_poly.pdbx_seq_one_letter_code
_entity_poly.pdbx_strand_id
1 'polypeptide(L)' 'MIGYPLDRLYEEVAFVAYYFHWEYETVINLEHRERRRWCEEISKIHKKVNGEPEKGFFDV' A
#
# COMPACT_ATOMS: atom_id res chain seq x y z
N MET A 1 8.74 -21.08 9.06
CA MET A 1 8.11 -19.78 9.39
C MET A 1 8.43 -18.86 8.22
N ILE A 2 7.51 -18.67 7.28
CA ILE A 2 7.72 -17.74 6.16
C ILE A 2 7.36 -16.36 6.73
N GLY A 3 8.38 -15.61 7.15
CA GLY A 3 8.20 -14.24 7.60
C GLY A 3 7.70 -13.36 6.45
N TYR A 4 7.02 -12.26 6.80
CA TYR A 4 6.63 -11.28 5.80
C TYR A 4 7.89 -10.72 5.12
N PRO A 5 7.97 -10.68 3.78
CA PRO A 5 9.13 -10.14 3.10
C PRO A 5 9.31 -8.66 3.49
N LEU A 6 10.46 -8.34 4.09
CA LEU A 6 10.76 -7.02 4.61
C LEU A 6 10.71 -5.96 3.49
N ASP A 7 11.12 -6.35 2.28
CA ASP A 7 11.07 -5.49 1.09
C ASP A 7 9.63 -5.05 0.79
N ARG A 8 8.66 -5.97 0.87
CA ARG A 8 7.23 -5.68 0.64
C ARG A 8 6.65 -4.76 1.71
N LEU A 9 7.15 -4.84 2.94
CA LEU A 9 6.75 -3.93 4.00
C LEU A 9 7.17 -2.49 3.67
N TYR A 10 8.43 -2.30 3.25
CA TYR A 10 8.92 -0.98 2.86
C TYR A 10 8.19 -0.43 1.63
N GLU A 11 7.88 -1.28 0.65
CA GLU A 11 7.07 -0.88 -0.50
C GLU A 11 5.67 -0.41 -0.10
N GLU A 12 4.97 -1.15 0.77
CA GLU A 12 3.65 -0.74 1.27
C GLU A 12 3.71 0.58 2.03
N VAL A 13 4.74 0.75 2.87
CA VAL A 13 4.91 1.96 3.66
C VAL A 13 5.20 3.16 2.78
N ALA A 14 6.13 3.02 1.83
CA ALA A 14 6.46 4.05 0.87
C ALA A 14 5.25 4.43 0.00
N PHE A 15 4.47 3.43 -0.44
CA PHE A 15 3.27 3.65 -1.24
C PHE A 15 2.23 4.49 -0.49
N VAL A 16 1.89 4.10 0.75
CA VAL A 16 0.92 4.85 1.56
C VAL A 16 1.44 6.25 1.89
N ALA A 17 2.70 6.37 2.31
CA ALA A 17 3.31 7.66 2.64
C ALA A 17 3.37 8.60 1.43
N TYR A 18 3.60 8.08 0.22
CA TYR A 18 3.63 8.88 -1.01
C TYR A 18 2.26 9.49 -1.35
N TYR A 19 1.18 8.72 -1.22
CA TYR A 19 -0.16 9.18 -1.62
C TYR A 19 -0.91 9.96 -0.53
N PHE A 20 -0.78 9.57 0.74
CA PHE A 20 -1.47 10.25 1.83
C PHE A 20 -0.59 11.24 2.60
N HIS A 21 0.71 11.29 2.30
CA HIS A 21 1.68 12.14 2.99
C HIS A 21 1.70 11.90 4.51
N TRP A 22 1.32 10.70 4.94
CA TRP A 22 1.43 10.29 6.33
C TRP A 22 2.89 10.06 6.70
N GLU A 23 3.21 10.29 7.96
CA GLU A 23 4.55 10.05 8.47
C GLU A 23 4.88 8.55 8.45
N TYR A 24 6.15 8.24 8.21
CA TYR A 24 6.66 6.86 8.22
C TYR A 24 6.24 6.10 9.48
N GLU A 25 6.36 6.75 10.65
CA GLU A 25 6.00 6.14 11.93
C GLU A 25 4.51 5.80 12.02
N THR A 26 3.62 6.61 11.46
CA THR A 26 2.20 6.29 11.43
C THR A 26 1.94 5.04 10.60
N VAL A 27 2.54 4.96 9.42
CA VAL A 27 2.27 3.89 8.45
C VAL A 27 2.92 2.55 8.84
N ILE A 28 4.14 2.59 9.39
CA ILE A 28 4.87 1.37 9.81
C ILE A 28 4.19 0.71 11.02
N ASN A 29 3.54 1.49 11.88
CA ASN A 29 2.80 1.00 13.04
C ASN A 29 1.39 0.47 12.72
N LEU A 30 0.91 0.61 11.48
CA LEU A 30 -0.36 0.03 11.06
C LEU A 30 -0.29 -1.50 11.07
N GLU A 31 -1.38 -2.13 11.48
CA GLU A 31 -1.54 -3.57 11.31
C GLU A 31 -1.41 -3.94 9.82
N HIS A 32 -0.82 -5.11 9.56
CA HIS A 32 -0.59 -5.58 8.18
C HIS A 32 -1.88 -5.56 7.33
N ARG A 33 -3.01 -5.98 7.89
CA ARG A 33 -4.31 -5.98 7.19
C ARG A 33 -4.79 -4.57 6.85
N GLU A 34 -4.57 -3.63 7.76
CA GLU A 34 -4.98 -2.25 7.58
C GLU A 34 -4.13 -1.56 6.51
N ARG A 35 -2.80 -1.74 6.57
CA ARG A 35 -1.89 -1.21 5.56
C ARG A 35 -2.20 -1.74 4.16
N ARG A 36 -2.49 -3.05 4.04
CA ARG A 36 -2.93 -3.67 2.76
C ARG A 36 -4.22 -3.02 2.25
N ARG A 37 -5.20 -2.80 3.12
CA ARG A 37 -6.46 -2.13 2.75
C ARG A 37 -6.22 -0.72 2.22
N TRP A 38 -5.33 0.06 2.86
CA TRP A 38 -4.99 1.39 2.36
C TRP A 38 -4.32 1.35 0.99
N CYS A 39 -3.44 0.37 0.75
CA CYS A 39 -2.84 0.17 -0.58
C CYS A 39 -3.89 -0.15 -1.66
N GLU A 40 -4.90 -0.95 -1.33
CA GLU A 40 -6.01 -1.26 -2.23
C GLU A 40 -6.87 -0.02 -2.54
N GLU A 41 -7.21 0.78 -1.53
CA GLU A 41 -8.00 1.99 -1.71
C GLU A 41 -7.27 3.05 -2.54
N ILE A 42 -5.98 3.27 -2.28
CA ILE A 42 -5.14 4.15 -3.11
C ILE A 42 -5.14 3.66 -4.57
N SER A 43 -4.96 2.35 -4.78
CA SER A 43 -4.98 1.76 -6.12
C SER A 43 -6.33 1.99 -6.82
N LYS A 44 -7.46 1.88 -6.11
CA LYS A 44 -8.79 2.17 -6.67
C LYS A 44 -8.94 3.64 -7.08
N ILE A 45 -8.48 4.57 -6.23
CA ILE A 45 -8.52 6.01 -6.52
C ILE A 45 -7.68 6.32 -7.77
N HIS A 46 -6.42 5.86 -7.81
CA HIS A 46 -5.51 6.12 -8.92
C HIS A 46 -6.09 5.60 -10.25
N LYS A 47 -6.67 4.39 -10.25
CA LYS A 47 -7.34 3.83 -11.42
C LYS A 47 -8.55 4.64 -11.87
N LYS A 48 -9.38 5.10 -10.93
CA LYS A 48 -10.56 5.93 -11.26
C LYS A 48 -10.16 7.26 -11.89
N VAL A 49 -9.04 7.84 -11.45
CA VAL A 49 -8.50 9.08 -12.00
C VAL A 49 -7.90 8.86 -13.40
N ASN A 50 -7.21 7.74 -13.62
CA ASN A 50 -6.48 7.48 -14.88
C ASN A 50 -7.24 6.63 -15.91
N GLY A 51 -8.36 6.00 -15.55
CA GLY A 51 -9.13 5.13 -16.45
C GLY A 51 -8.49 3.77 -16.72
N GLU A 52 -7.64 3.25 -15.83
CA GLU A 52 -6.88 2.00 -16.03
C GLU A 52 -7.61 0.75 -15.48
N PRO A 53 -7.37 -0.44 -16.06
CA PRO A 53 -7.98 -1.70 -15.61
C PRO A 53 -7.51 -2.13 -14.20
N GLU A 54 -8.36 -2.85 -13.49
CA GLU A 54 -8.11 -3.26 -12.10
C GLU A 54 -6.94 -4.28 -11.98
N LYS A 55 -5.75 -3.81 -11.59
CA LYS A 55 -4.66 -4.64 -11.04
C LYS A 55 -4.24 -4.16 -9.65
N GLY A 56 -4.17 -5.01 -8.64
CA GLY A 56 -3.62 -4.61 -7.34
C GLY A 56 -2.13 -4.31 -7.47
N PHE A 57 -1.65 -3.24 -6.82
CA PHE A 57 -0.24 -2.83 -6.88
C PHE A 57 0.74 -3.95 -6.46
N PHE A 58 0.29 -4.88 -5.62
CA PHE A 58 1.09 -6.01 -5.13
C PHE A 58 0.65 -7.38 -5.67
N ASP A 59 -0.24 -7.42 -6.68
CA ASP A 59 -0.67 -8.65 -7.34
C ASP A 59 0.37 -9.04 -8.41
N VAL A 60 1.38 -9.80 -7.99
CA VAL A 60 2.36 -10.51 -8.83
C VAL A 60 2.20 -12.00 -8.59
#